data_AF-A0A7K4M9U8-F1
#
_entry.id   AF-A0A7K4M9U8-F1
#
_cell.length_a   1.000
_cell.length_b   1.000
_cell.length_c   1.000
_cell.angle_alpha   90.00
_cell.angle_beta   90.00
_cell.angle_gamma   90.00
#
_symmetry.space_group_name_H-M   'P 1'
#
loop_
_entity.id
_entity.type
_entity.pdbx_description
1 polymer ?
#
loop_
_entity_poly.entity_id
_entity_poly.type
_entity_poly.pdbx_seq_one_letter_code
_entity_poly.pdbx_strand_id
1 'polypeptide(L)'
;MNREQYSEKEWLVDLFTPSESSRTVIVAKTSLKIFDIFCKHQGVSREQIIKKYQKWFKPDKIDGERPDPDVRSICISLSKFTQFMNEDHEDVVTSVNTKPGKESTFKKKSPKTIKLYFGFVKSYLRKCHEIKVSIEDIKDYVIFPKKRKITRQPISLEQLKQIMNEANPKRRALYYVLVSSGMRLGEALTLTKRNFHFEETPVRIEIEAENTKTKEDRSTYISSEAVEKMKRVLGEIYQHKPECDCMECSKQIFAWIEPHQPECDCKKCSRGITMSDVQTINVAYEDQYFGHLQVFAL
;
A
#
# COMPACT_ATOMS: atom_id res chain seq x y z
N MET A 1 24.29 -30.96 -10.14
CA MET A 1 24.13 -30.02 -9.00
C MET A 1 22.73 -29.44 -9.06
N ASN A 2 21.83 -29.84 -8.16
CA ASN A 2 20.57 -29.14 -7.97
C ASN A 2 20.90 -27.79 -7.35
N ARG A 3 20.85 -26.73 -8.17
CA ARG A 3 20.96 -25.37 -7.68
C ARG A 3 19.65 -25.02 -6.99
N GLU A 4 19.75 -24.44 -5.81
CA GLU A 4 18.59 -23.92 -5.10
C GLU A 4 17.93 -22.84 -5.96
N GLN A 5 16.68 -23.09 -6.35
CA GLN A 5 15.93 -22.16 -7.18
C GLN A 5 15.04 -21.32 -6.28
N TYR A 6 15.17 -20.02 -6.45
CA TYR A 6 14.39 -19.05 -5.71
C TYR A 6 12.93 -19.09 -6.17
N SER A 7 12.03 -19.45 -5.26
CA SER A 7 10.59 -19.56 -5.54
C SER A 7 9.90 -18.20 -5.56
N GLU A 8 8.71 -18.13 -6.18
CA GLU A 8 7.87 -16.93 -6.15
C GLU A 8 7.50 -16.55 -4.70
N LYS A 9 7.33 -17.54 -3.81
CA LYS A 9 7.00 -17.30 -2.40
C LYS A 9 8.17 -16.65 -1.66
N GLU A 10 9.37 -17.19 -1.81
CA GLU A 10 10.57 -16.62 -1.20
C GLU A 10 10.82 -15.21 -1.72
N TRP A 11 10.61 -14.98 -3.03
CA TRP A 11 10.70 -13.65 -3.62
C TRP A 11 9.77 -12.63 -2.99
N LEU A 12 8.53 -13.03 -2.70
CA LEU A 12 7.59 -12.15 -2.03
C LEU A 12 7.99 -11.90 -0.57
N VAL A 13 8.59 -12.88 0.10
CA VAL A 13 9.14 -12.71 1.47
C VAL A 13 10.31 -11.72 1.46
N ASP A 14 11.29 -11.87 0.56
CA ASP A 14 12.40 -10.91 0.47
C ASP A 14 11.97 -9.49 0.11
N LEU A 15 10.86 -9.32 -0.61
CA LEU A 15 10.31 -8.00 -0.89
C LEU A 15 9.68 -7.37 0.35
N PHE A 16 9.15 -8.21 1.25
CA PHE A 16 8.58 -7.77 2.51
C PHE A 16 9.69 -7.36 3.49
N THR A 17 10.68 -8.22 3.74
CA THR A 17 11.63 -8.08 4.87
C THR A 17 12.25 -6.68 5.03
N PRO A 18 12.77 -6.01 3.97
CA PRO A 18 13.38 -4.70 4.14
C PRO A 18 12.36 -3.57 4.35
N SER A 19 11.14 -3.75 3.86
CA SER A 19 10.11 -2.70 3.82
C SER A 19 9.04 -2.86 4.89
N GLU A 20 8.89 -4.07 5.46
CA GLU A 20 7.78 -4.50 6.34
C GLU A 20 6.41 -4.09 5.81
N SER A 21 6.31 -3.91 4.48
CA SER A 21 5.14 -3.33 3.85
C SER A 21 4.40 -4.38 3.05
N SER A 22 3.27 -4.82 3.59
CA SER A 22 2.30 -5.65 2.89
C SER A 22 1.88 -5.03 1.56
N ARG A 23 1.91 -3.69 1.46
CA ARG A 23 1.62 -2.98 0.22
C ARG A 23 2.63 -3.29 -0.88
N THR A 24 3.92 -3.39 -0.58
CA THR A 24 4.96 -3.77 -1.56
C THR A 24 4.65 -5.14 -2.17
N VAL A 25 4.31 -6.11 -1.32
CA VAL A 25 3.96 -7.48 -1.74
C VAL A 25 2.71 -7.49 -2.61
N ILE A 26 1.66 -6.74 -2.23
CA ILE A 26 0.41 -6.63 -3.02
C ILE A 26 0.71 -6.04 -4.40
N VAL A 27 1.55 -5.01 -4.48
CA VAL A 27 1.91 -4.38 -5.75
C VAL A 27 2.75 -5.33 -6.60
N ALA A 28 3.67 -6.09 -6.02
CA ALA A 28 4.44 -7.12 -6.71
C ALA A 28 3.55 -8.20 -7.32
N LYS A 29 2.61 -8.76 -6.53
CA LYS A 29 1.60 -9.72 -7.00
C LYS A 29 0.75 -9.14 -8.12
N THR A 30 0.34 -7.87 -7.98
CA THR A 30 -0.42 -7.18 -9.04
C THR A 30 0.41 -7.05 -10.32
N SER A 31 1.70 -6.74 -10.20
CA SER A 31 2.62 -6.62 -11.34
C SER A 31 2.75 -7.94 -12.10
N LEU A 32 2.85 -9.07 -11.37
CA LEU A 32 2.87 -10.41 -11.98
C LEU A 32 1.54 -10.73 -12.67
N LYS A 33 0.39 -10.43 -12.05
CA LYS A 33 -0.93 -10.61 -12.70
C LYS A 33 -1.04 -9.84 -14.01
N ILE A 34 -0.53 -8.61 -14.04
CA ILE A 34 -0.53 -7.78 -15.27
C ILE A 34 0.40 -8.37 -16.32
N PHE A 35 1.54 -8.94 -15.91
CA PHE A 35 2.41 -9.68 -16.81
C PHE A 35 1.73 -10.94 -17.35
N ASP A 36 1.00 -11.69 -16.53
CA ASP A 36 0.23 -12.87 -16.96
C ASP A 36 -0.83 -12.48 -18.00
N ILE A 37 -1.52 -11.36 -17.81
CA ILE A 37 -2.49 -10.82 -18.77
C ILE A 37 -1.80 -10.48 -20.10
N PHE A 38 -0.64 -9.83 -20.06
CA PHE A 38 0.15 -9.56 -21.25
C PHE A 38 0.59 -10.83 -21.99
N CYS A 39 1.01 -11.86 -21.25
CA CYS A 39 1.36 -13.15 -21.83
C CYS A 39 0.14 -13.76 -22.55
N LYS A 40 -1.01 -13.77 -21.89
CA LYS A 40 -2.27 -14.28 -22.46
C LYS A 40 -2.72 -13.51 -23.70
N HIS A 41 -2.54 -12.19 -23.71
CA HIS A 41 -2.81 -11.37 -24.90
C HIS A 41 -1.91 -11.73 -26.09
N GLN A 42 -0.70 -12.24 -25.84
CA GLN A 42 0.16 -12.83 -26.88
C GLN A 42 -0.17 -14.30 -27.22
N GLY A 43 -1.22 -14.87 -26.63
CA GLY A 43 -1.60 -16.27 -26.82
C GLY A 43 -0.67 -17.28 -26.14
N VAL A 44 0.16 -16.84 -25.19
CA VAL A 44 1.15 -17.69 -24.51
C VAL A 44 1.04 -17.60 -22.99
N SER A 45 1.46 -18.66 -22.30
CA SER A 45 1.57 -18.65 -20.84
C SER A 45 2.84 -17.91 -20.39
N ARG A 46 2.84 -17.46 -19.14
CA ARG A 46 4.01 -16.86 -18.50
C ARG A 46 5.20 -17.81 -18.53
N GLU A 47 4.98 -19.09 -18.25
CA GLU A 47 6.02 -20.13 -18.21
C GLU A 47 6.66 -20.33 -19.58
N GLN A 48 5.88 -20.26 -20.66
CA GLN A 48 6.40 -20.31 -22.03
C GLN A 48 7.27 -19.10 -22.37
N ILE A 49 6.85 -17.89 -22.00
CA ILE A 49 7.66 -16.67 -22.19
C ILE A 49 8.95 -16.74 -21.38
N ILE A 50 8.89 -17.21 -20.13
CA ILE A 50 10.07 -17.35 -19.28
C ILE A 50 11.05 -18.36 -19.88
N LYS A 51 10.57 -19.53 -20.33
CA LYS A 51 11.40 -20.51 -21.04
C LYS A 51 12.04 -19.92 -22.29
N LYS A 52 11.29 -19.10 -23.04
CA LYS A 52 11.80 -18.37 -24.20
C LYS A 52 12.94 -17.41 -23.80
N TYR A 53 12.75 -16.63 -22.74
CA TYR A 53 13.79 -15.73 -22.23
C TYR A 53 15.01 -16.48 -21.69
N GLN A 54 14.81 -17.62 -21.02
CA GLN A 54 15.92 -18.46 -20.57
C GLN A 54 16.74 -18.98 -21.74
N LYS A 55 16.09 -19.43 -22.83
CA LYS A 55 16.77 -19.84 -24.06
C LYS A 55 17.55 -18.70 -24.70
N TRP A 56 16.99 -17.50 -24.78
CA TRP A 56 17.70 -16.33 -25.30
C TRP A 56 18.87 -15.91 -24.41
N PHE A 57 18.71 -15.94 -23.09
CA PHE A 57 19.75 -15.55 -22.15
C PHE A 57 20.88 -16.58 -22.05
N LYS A 58 20.55 -17.85 -22.22
CA LYS A 58 21.42 -19.00 -22.02
C LYS A 58 21.19 -19.99 -23.17
N PRO A 59 21.59 -19.66 -24.42
CA PRO A 59 21.34 -20.52 -25.57
C PRO A 59 22.05 -21.86 -25.42
N ASP A 60 21.53 -22.87 -26.12
CA ASP A 60 22.13 -24.19 -26.21
C ASP A 60 23.45 -24.11 -26.99
N LYS A 61 24.36 -25.04 -26.71
CA LYS A 61 25.65 -25.07 -27.40
C LYS A 61 25.45 -25.49 -28.85
N ILE A 62 26.10 -24.79 -29.76
CA ILE A 62 26.21 -25.14 -31.17
C ILE A 62 27.69 -25.46 -31.39
N ASP A 63 28.00 -26.68 -31.84
CA ASP A 63 29.38 -27.15 -32.06
C ASP A 63 30.32 -27.02 -30.84
N GLY A 64 29.77 -27.16 -29.63
CA GLY A 64 30.53 -27.13 -28.37
C GLY A 64 30.72 -25.72 -27.78
N GLU A 65 30.51 -24.68 -28.58
CA GLU A 65 30.54 -23.28 -28.16
C GLU A 65 29.15 -22.77 -27.79
N ARG A 66 29.09 -21.84 -26.82
CA ARG A 66 27.84 -21.20 -26.43
C ARG A 66 27.73 -19.86 -27.15
N PRO A 67 26.70 -19.63 -27.97
CA PRO A 67 26.44 -18.32 -28.56
C PRO A 67 26.23 -17.24 -27.49
N ASP A 68 26.48 -15.99 -27.88
CA ASP A 68 26.24 -14.85 -26.98
C ASP A 68 24.76 -14.76 -26.57
N PRO A 69 24.48 -14.36 -25.31
CA PRO A 69 23.11 -14.13 -24.84
C PRO A 69 22.37 -13.07 -25.67
N ASP A 70 21.18 -13.41 -26.15
CA ASP A 70 20.29 -12.47 -26.85
C ASP A 70 19.47 -11.65 -25.84
N VAL A 71 20.18 -10.76 -25.12
CA VAL A 71 19.57 -9.82 -24.16
C VAL A 71 18.66 -8.83 -24.89
N ARG A 72 19.01 -8.47 -26.13
CA ARG A 72 18.23 -7.56 -26.98
C ARG A 72 16.80 -8.04 -27.18
N SER A 73 16.59 -9.31 -27.56
CA SER A 73 15.25 -9.87 -27.76
C SER A 73 14.43 -9.89 -26.47
N ILE A 74 15.07 -10.14 -25.32
CA ILE A 74 14.41 -10.05 -24.00
C ILE A 74 13.94 -8.62 -23.77
N CYS A 75 14.81 -7.62 -23.96
CA CYS A 75 14.47 -6.22 -23.78
C CYS A 75 13.37 -5.75 -24.74
N ILE A 76 13.40 -6.16 -26.00
CA ILE A 76 12.34 -5.84 -26.97
C ILE A 76 11.00 -6.41 -26.50
N SER A 77 10.97 -7.63 -25.99
CA SER A 77 9.74 -8.23 -25.45
C SER A 77 9.24 -7.48 -24.21
N LEU A 78 10.14 -7.05 -23.32
CA LEU A 78 9.81 -6.20 -22.17
C LEU A 78 9.39 -4.77 -22.58
N SER A 79 9.87 -4.28 -23.72
CA SER A 79 9.43 -3.02 -24.32
C SER A 79 7.98 -3.13 -24.83
N LYS A 80 7.62 -4.25 -25.47
CA LYS A 80 6.23 -4.56 -25.83
C LYS A 80 5.33 -4.64 -24.60
N PHE A 81 5.81 -5.20 -23.49
CA PHE A 81 5.07 -5.18 -22.23
C PHE A 81 4.80 -3.75 -21.71
N THR A 82 5.78 -2.86 -21.86
CA THR A 82 5.63 -1.44 -21.52
C THR A 82 4.60 -0.75 -22.42
N GLN A 83 4.62 -1.04 -23.71
CA GLN A 83 3.65 -0.53 -24.69
C GLN A 83 2.23 -1.02 -24.37
N PHE A 84 2.06 -2.31 -24.12
CA PHE A 84 0.79 -2.91 -23.71
C PHE A 84 0.18 -2.18 -22.51
N MET A 85 0.96 -1.91 -21.44
CA MET A 85 0.44 -1.17 -20.29
C MET A 85 0.14 0.31 -20.58
N ASN A 86 0.66 0.87 -21.66
CA ASN A 86 0.49 2.28 -22.06
C ASN A 86 -0.72 2.49 -22.98
N GLU A 87 -1.48 1.45 -23.29
CA GLU A 87 -2.65 1.45 -24.16
C GLU A 87 -3.88 0.92 -23.41
N ASP A 88 -5.06 1.31 -23.88
CA ASP A 88 -6.33 0.73 -23.46
C ASP A 88 -6.61 -0.49 -24.34
N HIS A 89 -7.01 -1.61 -23.72
CA HIS A 89 -7.31 -2.86 -24.42
C HIS A 89 -8.74 -3.27 -24.08
N GLU A 90 -9.65 -3.02 -25.02
CA GLU A 90 -11.08 -3.32 -24.86
C GLU A 90 -11.38 -4.82 -24.97
N ASP A 91 -10.51 -5.56 -25.66
CA ASP A 91 -10.52 -7.00 -25.84
C ASP A 91 -10.07 -7.76 -24.57
N VAL A 92 -9.38 -7.10 -23.64
CA VAL A 92 -8.84 -7.72 -22.43
C VAL A 92 -9.77 -7.47 -21.24
N VAL A 93 -10.62 -8.43 -20.92
CA VAL A 93 -11.48 -8.40 -19.72
C VAL A 93 -10.67 -8.70 -18.46
N THR A 94 -10.64 -7.75 -17.53
CA THR A 94 -9.86 -7.85 -16.28
C THR A 94 -10.69 -8.28 -15.08
N SER A 95 -11.98 -7.96 -15.05
CA SER A 95 -12.94 -8.53 -14.11
C SER A 95 -14.35 -8.46 -14.65
N VAL A 96 -15.18 -9.42 -14.23
CA VAL A 96 -16.62 -9.41 -14.46
C VAL A 96 -17.28 -9.06 -13.14
N ASN A 97 -17.95 -7.92 -13.05
CA ASN A 97 -18.71 -7.57 -11.85
C ASN A 97 -19.96 -8.44 -11.78
N THR A 98 -20.17 -9.11 -10.65
CA THR A 98 -21.28 -10.05 -10.44
C THR A 98 -22.65 -9.36 -10.54
N LYS A 99 -22.72 -8.03 -10.36
CA LYS A 99 -23.86 -7.14 -10.66
C LYS A 99 -23.29 -5.76 -11.04
N PRO A 100 -23.63 -5.12 -12.18
CA PRO A 100 -24.63 -5.43 -13.20
C PRO A 100 -23.97 -5.83 -14.52
N GLY A 101 -23.47 -7.07 -14.67
CA GLY A 101 -22.96 -7.62 -15.95
C GLY A 101 -21.87 -6.81 -16.69
N LYS A 102 -21.34 -5.75 -16.08
CA LYS A 102 -20.42 -4.82 -16.74
C LYS A 102 -19.00 -5.34 -16.57
N GLU A 103 -18.46 -5.82 -17.69
CA GLU A 103 -17.07 -6.22 -17.82
C GLU A 103 -16.18 -4.99 -17.69
N SER A 104 -15.13 -5.11 -16.88
CA SER A 104 -14.09 -4.09 -16.81
C SER A 104 -12.95 -4.49 -17.74
N THR A 105 -12.73 -3.66 -18.76
CA THR A 105 -11.66 -3.86 -19.73
C THR A 105 -10.34 -3.28 -19.22
N PHE A 106 -9.22 -3.71 -19.80
CA PHE A 106 -7.91 -3.26 -19.38
C PHE A 106 -7.73 -1.78 -19.71
N LYS A 107 -7.54 -0.97 -18.67
CA LYS A 107 -7.23 0.45 -18.78
C LYS A 107 -5.75 0.72 -18.68
N LYS A 108 -5.29 1.64 -19.53
CA LYS A 108 -3.95 2.22 -19.56
C LYS A 108 -3.47 2.60 -18.16
N LYS A 109 -2.21 2.26 -17.88
CA LYS A 109 -1.57 2.57 -16.61
C LYS A 109 -0.81 3.89 -16.67
N SER A 110 -0.71 4.55 -15.52
CA SER A 110 0.09 5.76 -15.40
C SER A 110 1.58 5.44 -15.65
N PRO A 111 2.38 6.36 -16.21
CA PRO A 111 3.80 6.10 -16.45
C PRO A 111 4.60 5.71 -15.19
N LYS A 112 4.18 6.22 -14.02
CA LYS A 112 4.79 5.83 -12.73
C LYS A 112 4.48 4.38 -12.39
N THR A 113 3.24 3.96 -12.60
CA THR A 113 2.79 2.58 -12.38
C THR A 113 3.48 1.62 -13.32
N ILE A 114 3.62 1.99 -14.60
CA ILE A 114 4.34 1.19 -15.61
C ILE A 114 5.78 0.90 -15.17
N LYS A 115 6.52 1.93 -14.76
CA LYS A 115 7.89 1.77 -14.25
C LYS A 115 7.95 0.89 -13.00
N LEU A 116 6.97 1.03 -12.11
CA LEU A 116 6.89 0.22 -10.89
C LEU A 116 6.66 -1.26 -11.22
N TYR A 117 5.67 -1.56 -12.06
CA TYR A 117 5.34 -2.93 -12.46
C TYR A 117 6.47 -3.58 -13.24
N PHE A 118 7.06 -2.83 -14.18
CA PHE A 118 8.26 -3.26 -14.90
C PHE A 118 9.40 -3.60 -13.93
N GLY A 119 9.64 -2.76 -12.91
CA GLY A 119 10.66 -3.00 -11.89
C GLY A 119 10.45 -4.31 -11.12
N PHE A 120 9.21 -4.62 -10.74
CA PHE A 120 8.87 -5.89 -10.10
C PHE A 120 9.06 -7.09 -11.04
N VAL A 121 8.61 -7.00 -12.31
CA VAL A 121 8.83 -8.07 -13.30
C VAL A 121 10.32 -8.28 -13.54
N LYS A 122 11.13 -7.23 -13.67
CA LYS A 122 12.60 -7.32 -13.78
C LYS A 122 13.21 -8.02 -12.56
N SER A 123 12.77 -7.64 -11.35
CA SER A 123 13.24 -8.25 -10.09
C SER A 123 12.89 -9.74 -10.02
N TYR A 124 11.67 -10.09 -10.40
CA TYR A 124 11.19 -11.47 -10.49
C TYR A 124 12.01 -12.30 -11.49
N LEU A 125 12.22 -11.80 -12.72
CA LEU A 125 13.04 -12.47 -13.73
C LEU A 125 14.49 -12.68 -13.26
N ARG A 126 15.06 -11.69 -12.56
CA ARG A 126 16.42 -11.78 -12.02
C ARG A 126 16.55 -12.81 -10.89
N LYS A 127 15.66 -12.75 -9.89
CA LYS A 127 15.76 -13.60 -8.68
C LYS A 127 15.25 -15.01 -8.92
N CYS A 128 14.08 -15.19 -9.53
CA CYS A 128 13.44 -16.50 -9.68
C CYS A 128 13.93 -17.30 -10.89
N HIS A 129 14.42 -16.61 -11.94
CA HIS A 129 14.76 -17.23 -13.23
C HIS A 129 16.19 -16.94 -13.71
N GLU A 130 17.01 -16.27 -12.90
CA GLU A 130 18.40 -15.90 -13.19
C GLU A 130 18.62 -15.08 -14.48
N ILE A 131 17.56 -14.45 -15.02
CA ILE A 131 17.67 -13.61 -16.21
C ILE A 131 18.11 -12.22 -15.79
N LYS A 132 19.39 -11.92 -16.02
CA LYS A 132 19.98 -10.63 -15.65
C LYS A 132 19.95 -9.68 -16.84
N VAL A 133 19.08 -8.67 -16.77
CA VAL A 133 19.07 -7.55 -17.71
C VAL A 133 19.71 -6.34 -17.04
N SER A 134 20.75 -5.78 -17.64
CA SER A 134 21.47 -4.63 -17.10
C SER A 134 20.60 -3.36 -17.14
N ILE A 135 21.05 -2.27 -16.53
CA ILE A 135 20.31 -0.99 -16.60
C ILE A 135 20.54 -0.33 -17.96
N GLU A 136 21.73 -0.53 -18.52
CA GLU A 136 22.21 -0.06 -19.81
C GLU A 136 21.33 -0.67 -20.92
N ASP A 137 21.17 -1.99 -20.93
CA ASP A 137 20.31 -2.68 -21.90
C ASP A 137 18.86 -2.16 -21.88
N ILE A 138 18.34 -1.86 -20.69
CA ILE A 138 16.98 -1.33 -20.54
C ILE A 138 16.89 0.09 -21.08
N LYS A 139 17.90 0.94 -20.84
CA LYS A 139 17.93 2.30 -21.38
C LYS A 139 18.00 2.30 -22.90
N ASP A 140 18.73 1.36 -23.48
CA ASP A 140 18.96 1.28 -24.92
C ASP A 140 17.75 0.72 -25.67
N TYR A 141 17.07 -0.30 -25.11
CA TYR A 141 16.04 -1.05 -25.82
C TYR A 141 14.60 -0.84 -25.30
N VAL A 142 14.40 -0.26 -24.11
CA VAL A 142 13.06 -0.09 -23.50
C VAL A 142 12.71 1.39 -23.38
N ILE A 143 11.62 1.79 -24.06
CA ILE A 143 11.13 3.17 -24.03
C ILE A 143 9.98 3.29 -23.03
N PHE A 144 10.21 4.02 -21.94
CA PHE A 144 9.16 4.33 -20.96
C PHE A 144 8.38 5.59 -21.33
N PRO A 145 7.04 5.61 -21.16
CA PRO A 145 6.24 6.80 -21.41
C PRO A 145 6.66 7.95 -20.46
N LYS A 146 6.66 9.17 -20.99
CA LYS A 146 6.97 10.38 -20.22
C LYS A 146 5.67 10.93 -19.61
N LYS A 147 5.70 11.25 -18.31
CA LYS A 147 4.60 11.97 -17.64
C LYS A 147 4.93 13.46 -17.60
N ARG A 148 4.01 14.32 -18.07
CA ARG A 148 4.10 15.77 -17.83
C ARG A 148 3.99 16.02 -16.33
N LYS A 149 4.99 16.69 -15.74
CA LYS A 149 4.94 17.10 -14.33
C LYS A 149 4.09 18.36 -14.25
N ILE A 150 2.93 18.26 -13.61
CA ILE A 150 2.12 19.42 -13.26
C ILE A 150 2.61 19.90 -11.89
N THR A 151 2.95 21.18 -11.77
CA THR A 151 3.33 21.80 -10.50
C THR A 151 2.14 21.77 -9.57
N ARG A 152 2.36 21.31 -8.32
CA ARG A 152 1.31 21.34 -7.30
C ARG A 152 1.04 22.80 -6.93
N GLN A 153 -0.22 23.19 -6.96
CA GLN A 153 -0.63 24.50 -6.47
C GLN A 153 -0.93 24.41 -4.97
N PRO A 154 -0.46 25.37 -4.16
CA PRO A 154 -0.84 25.45 -2.76
C PRO A 154 -2.33 25.76 -2.63
N ILE A 155 -2.94 25.31 -1.54
CA ILE A 155 -4.33 25.63 -1.21
C ILE A 155 -4.36 27.08 -0.71
N SER A 156 -5.31 27.90 -1.20
CA SER A 156 -5.46 29.26 -0.71
C SER A 156 -6.05 29.28 0.70
N LEU A 157 -5.80 30.35 1.46
CA LEU A 157 -6.35 30.49 2.81
C LEU A 157 -7.89 30.47 2.79
N GLU A 158 -8.52 31.03 1.76
CA GLU A 158 -9.98 31.03 1.60
C GLU A 158 -10.54 29.62 1.40
N GLN A 159 -9.91 28.84 0.51
CA GLN A 159 -10.27 27.44 0.29
C GLN A 159 -10.09 26.62 1.56
N LEU A 160 -9.01 26.84 2.31
CA LEU A 160 -8.75 26.15 3.56
C LEU A 160 -9.84 26.44 4.60
N LYS A 161 -10.24 27.71 4.75
CA LYS A 161 -11.34 28.12 5.64
C LYS A 161 -12.66 27.45 5.24
N GLN A 162 -12.98 27.41 3.95
CA GLN A 162 -14.18 26.74 3.46
C GLN A 162 -14.17 25.24 3.78
N ILE A 163 -13.05 24.55 3.52
CA ILE A 163 -12.88 23.12 3.85
C ILE A 163 -13.06 22.89 5.36
N MET A 164 -12.45 23.74 6.20
CA MET A 164 -12.55 23.62 7.64
C MET A 164 -13.97 23.87 8.17
N ASN A 165 -14.74 24.78 7.55
CA ASN A 165 -16.10 25.09 7.97
C ASN A 165 -17.10 23.96 7.67
N GLU A 166 -16.94 23.31 6.51
CA GLU A 166 -17.80 22.20 6.07
C GLU A 166 -17.38 20.84 6.66
N ALA A 167 -16.16 20.73 7.20
CA ALA A 167 -15.67 19.50 7.77
C ALA A 167 -16.38 19.13 9.08
N ASN A 168 -16.71 17.84 9.23
CA ASN A 168 -17.21 17.32 10.50
C ASN A 168 -16.18 17.51 11.64
N PRO A 169 -16.59 17.52 12.93
CA PRO A 169 -15.71 17.87 14.04
C PRO A 169 -14.41 17.06 14.10
N LYS A 170 -14.46 15.75 13.86
CA LYS A 170 -13.29 14.85 13.85
C LYS A 170 -12.29 15.23 12.74
N ARG A 171 -12.76 15.36 11.49
CA ARG A 171 -11.92 15.73 10.34
C ARG A 171 -11.36 17.14 10.48
N ARG A 172 -12.17 18.08 11.01
CA ARG A 172 -11.73 19.44 11.28
C ARG A 172 -10.55 19.44 12.25
N ALA A 173 -10.63 18.72 13.37
CA ALA A 173 -9.52 18.61 14.31
C ALA A 173 -8.25 18.03 13.63
N LEU A 174 -8.40 16.97 12.83
CA LEU A 174 -7.31 16.40 12.04
C LEU A 174 -6.67 17.44 11.09
N TYR A 175 -7.47 18.22 10.39
CA TYR A 175 -6.97 19.24 9.45
C TYR A 175 -6.19 20.34 10.16
N TYR A 176 -6.66 20.80 11.33
CA TYR A 176 -5.92 21.77 12.14
C TYR A 176 -4.58 21.22 12.61
N VAL A 177 -4.53 19.95 13.04
CA VAL A 177 -3.29 19.27 13.42
C VAL A 177 -2.34 19.19 12.22
N LEU A 178 -2.82 18.77 11.05
CA LEU A 178 -1.99 18.65 9.84
C LEU A 178 -1.42 19.99 9.36
N VAL A 179 -2.25 21.04 9.34
CA VAL A 179 -1.85 22.37 8.86
C VAL A 179 -0.81 22.99 9.79
N SER A 180 -0.95 22.84 11.11
CA SER A 180 -0.02 23.43 12.08
C SER A 180 1.28 22.65 12.25
N SER A 181 1.22 21.31 12.20
CA SER A 181 2.39 20.45 12.41
C SER A 181 3.19 20.12 11.15
N GLY A 182 2.60 20.31 9.97
CA GLY A 182 3.21 19.93 8.69
C GLY A 182 3.45 18.43 8.51
N MET A 183 2.83 17.57 9.33
CA MET A 183 3.01 16.11 9.24
C MET A 183 2.27 15.50 8.04
N ARG A 184 2.66 14.27 7.67
CA ARG A 184 1.94 13.54 6.62
C ARG A 184 0.61 13.02 7.16
N LEU A 185 -0.41 12.95 6.30
CA LEU A 185 -1.71 12.39 6.68
C LEU A 185 -1.60 10.98 7.29
N GLY A 186 -0.74 10.12 6.72
CA GLY A 186 -0.53 8.78 7.27
C GLY A 186 0.00 8.80 8.71
N GLU A 187 0.99 9.66 8.99
CA GLU A 187 1.57 9.85 10.34
C GLU A 187 0.50 10.39 11.31
N ALA A 188 -0.35 11.31 10.86
CA ALA A 188 -1.42 11.86 11.69
C ALA A 188 -2.49 10.84 12.05
N LEU A 189 -2.81 9.92 11.12
CA LEU A 189 -3.80 8.89 11.35
C LEU A 189 -3.32 7.84 12.35
N THR A 190 -2.02 7.60 12.48
CA THR A 190 -1.45 6.67 13.48
C THR A 190 -1.27 7.28 14.86
N LEU A 191 -1.52 8.59 15.04
CA LEU A 191 -1.35 9.22 16.33
C LEU A 191 -2.38 8.70 17.33
N THR A 192 -1.87 8.36 18.50
CA THR A 192 -2.63 8.06 19.71
C THR A 192 -2.59 9.27 20.64
N LYS A 193 -3.40 9.25 21.71
CA LYS A 193 -3.32 10.30 22.75
C LYS A 193 -1.93 10.40 23.40
N ARG A 194 -1.22 9.27 23.51
CA ARG A 194 0.12 9.20 24.16
C ARG A 194 1.16 10.03 23.43
N ASN A 195 0.96 10.24 22.14
CA ASN A 195 1.87 11.01 21.32
C ASN A 195 1.77 12.53 21.57
N PHE A 196 0.76 13.02 22.32
CA PHE A 196 0.54 14.45 22.57
C PHE A 196 0.94 14.83 23.99
N HIS A 197 1.88 15.79 24.11
CA HIS A 197 2.29 16.38 25.38
C HIS A 197 1.49 17.66 25.66
N PHE A 198 0.25 17.49 26.14
CA PHE A 198 -0.68 18.62 26.37
C PHE A 198 -0.25 19.58 27.50
N GLU A 199 0.76 19.21 28.29
CA GLU A 199 1.35 20.04 29.35
C GLU A 199 2.32 21.10 28.80
N GLU A 200 2.80 20.93 27.56
CA GLU A 200 3.75 21.83 26.92
C GLU A 200 3.03 22.93 26.12
N THR A 201 3.63 24.14 26.04
CA THR A 201 3.14 25.25 25.22
C THR A 201 4.27 25.78 24.33
N PRO A 202 4.25 25.54 23.00
CA PRO A 202 3.22 24.85 22.22
C PRO A 202 3.18 23.34 22.48
N VAL A 203 2.02 22.71 22.28
CA VAL A 203 1.84 21.26 22.47
C VAL A 203 2.72 20.49 21.49
N ARG A 204 3.58 19.65 22.03
CA ARG A 204 4.50 18.79 21.27
C ARG A 204 3.82 17.48 20.92
N ILE A 205 4.11 17.00 19.71
CA ILE A 205 3.70 15.69 19.21
C ILE A 205 4.96 14.88 18.92
N GLU A 206 5.07 13.69 19.51
CA GLU A 206 6.10 12.71 19.18
C GLU A 206 5.58 11.74 18.11
N ILE A 207 6.29 11.67 16.98
CA ILE A 207 6.01 10.74 15.89
C ILE A 207 7.05 9.63 15.94
N GLU A 208 6.60 8.42 16.28
CA GLU A 208 7.44 7.22 16.39
C GLU A 208 7.93 6.73 15.02
N ALA A 209 9.16 6.20 14.99
CA ALA A 209 9.88 5.73 13.84
C ALA A 209 9.13 4.62 13.09
N GLU A 210 8.46 3.72 13.82
CA GLU A 210 7.63 2.66 13.24
C GLU A 210 6.53 3.23 12.33
N ASN A 211 6.05 4.43 12.67
CA ASN A 211 4.99 5.12 11.95
C ASN A 211 5.52 6.09 10.88
N THR A 212 6.84 6.31 10.80
CA THR A 212 7.45 7.16 9.77
C THR A 212 7.98 6.35 8.60
N LYS A 213 7.96 6.95 7.41
CA LYS A 213 8.50 6.32 6.20
C LYS A 213 10.02 6.06 6.30
N THR A 214 10.74 6.89 7.05
CA THR A 214 12.20 6.84 7.17
C THR A 214 12.69 6.00 8.34
N LYS A 215 11.79 5.49 9.19
CA LYS A 215 12.15 4.84 10.46
C LYS A 215 12.98 5.75 11.37
N GLU A 216 12.66 7.04 11.35
CA GLU A 216 13.27 8.05 12.21
C GLU A 216 12.19 8.69 13.07
N ASP A 217 12.48 8.82 14.36
CA ASP A 217 11.67 9.57 15.30
C ASP A 217 11.79 11.07 15.02
N ARG A 218 10.68 11.80 15.16
CA ARG A 218 10.73 13.26 15.15
C ARG A 218 9.61 13.85 15.99
N SER A 219 9.89 15.01 16.56
CA SER A 219 8.88 15.84 17.23
C SER A 219 8.39 16.94 16.31
N THR A 220 7.12 17.31 16.44
CA THR A 220 6.52 18.51 15.84
C THR A 220 5.62 19.20 16.85
N TYR A 221 5.09 20.37 16.51
CA TYR A 221 4.26 21.18 17.39
C TYR A 221 2.95 21.54 16.70
N ILE A 222 1.90 21.74 17.50
CA ILE A 222 0.59 22.19 17.01
C ILE A 222 0.17 23.52 17.63
N SER A 223 -0.70 24.24 16.94
CA SER A 223 -1.26 25.50 17.43
C SER A 223 -2.27 25.30 18.56
N SER A 224 -2.47 26.33 19.37
CA SER A 224 -3.52 26.37 20.40
C SER A 224 -4.92 26.14 19.80
N GLU A 225 -5.20 26.68 18.62
CA GLU A 225 -6.45 26.44 17.89
C GLU A 225 -6.68 24.95 17.57
N ALA A 226 -5.62 24.23 17.20
CA ALA A 226 -5.70 22.79 16.95
C ALA A 226 -6.06 22.03 18.23
N VAL A 227 -5.44 22.40 19.37
CA VAL A 227 -5.73 21.83 20.68
C VAL A 227 -7.19 22.05 21.07
N GLU A 228 -7.76 23.23 20.82
CA GLU A 228 -9.18 23.48 21.08
C GLU A 228 -10.11 22.57 20.26
N LYS A 229 -9.78 22.32 18.98
CA LYS A 229 -10.58 21.40 18.17
C LYS A 229 -10.42 19.96 18.64
N MET A 230 -9.22 19.58 19.07
CA MET A 230 -8.93 18.26 19.64
C MET A 230 -9.69 18.02 20.94
N LYS A 231 -9.74 18.99 21.85
CA LYS A 231 -10.52 18.90 23.11
C LYS A 231 -11.99 18.55 22.85
N ARG A 232 -12.60 19.12 21.81
CA ARG A 232 -13.99 18.84 21.42
C ARG A 232 -14.19 17.41 20.89
N VAL A 233 -13.16 16.80 20.31
CA VAL A 233 -13.21 15.43 19.78
C VAL A 233 -12.90 14.42 20.87
N LEU A 234 -11.93 14.71 21.74
CA LEU A 234 -11.49 13.84 22.81
C LEU A 234 -12.48 13.82 23.99
N GLY A 235 -13.26 14.88 24.20
CA GLY A 235 -14.26 14.94 25.26
C GLY A 235 -13.63 14.74 26.65
N GLU A 236 -14.23 13.89 27.46
CA GLU A 236 -13.77 13.57 28.82
C GLU A 236 -12.39 12.91 28.85
N ILE A 237 -12.08 12.11 27.83
CA ILE A 237 -10.80 11.41 27.71
C ILE A 237 -9.65 12.40 27.62
N TYR A 238 -9.86 13.65 27.21
CA TYR A 238 -8.82 14.68 27.22
C TYR A 238 -8.14 14.81 28.59
N GLN A 239 -8.91 14.73 29.69
CA GLN A 239 -8.42 14.92 31.06
C GLN A 239 -7.74 13.68 31.65
N HIS A 240 -7.83 12.53 30.99
CA HIS A 240 -7.21 11.31 31.49
C HIS A 240 -5.67 11.42 31.39
N LYS A 241 -4.95 10.59 32.14
CA LYS A 241 -3.49 10.46 31.94
C LYS A 241 -3.18 9.86 30.56
N PRO A 242 -2.01 10.13 29.96
CA PRO A 242 -1.60 9.51 28.70
C PRO A 242 -1.60 7.97 28.76
N GLU A 243 -1.15 7.42 29.89
CA GLU A 243 -1.11 5.98 30.19
C GLU A 243 -2.43 5.41 30.75
N CYS A 244 -3.54 6.14 30.67
CA CYS A 244 -4.83 5.67 31.19
C CYS A 244 -5.40 4.50 30.36
N ASP A 245 -5.81 3.44 31.04
CA ASP A 245 -6.36 2.18 30.51
C ASP A 245 -7.86 2.00 30.80
N CYS A 246 -8.56 3.08 31.19
CA CYS A 246 -9.98 3.01 31.53
C CYS A 246 -10.84 2.60 30.32
N MET A 247 -12.03 2.04 30.57
CA MET A 247 -12.91 1.52 29.52
C MET A 247 -13.24 2.55 28.42
N GLU A 248 -13.35 3.84 28.77
CA GLU A 248 -13.64 4.90 27.79
C GLU A 248 -12.43 5.20 26.89
N CYS A 249 -11.22 5.23 27.47
CA CYS A 249 -9.97 5.20 26.70
C CYS A 249 -9.90 3.94 25.85
N SER A 250 -10.18 2.76 26.42
CA SER A 250 -10.19 1.48 25.71
C SER A 250 -11.22 1.43 24.57
N LYS A 251 -12.38 2.07 24.70
CA LYS A 251 -13.39 2.20 23.64
C LYS A 251 -12.86 3.01 22.46
N GLN A 252 -12.16 4.13 22.72
CA GLN A 252 -11.47 4.87 21.66
C GLN A 252 -10.31 4.09 21.03
N ILE A 253 -9.67 3.23 21.82
CA ILE A 253 -8.49 2.44 21.46
C ILE A 253 -8.86 1.22 20.59
N PHE A 254 -9.89 0.47 20.98
CA PHE A 254 -10.25 -0.81 20.35
C PHE A 254 -11.53 -0.75 19.52
N ALA A 255 -12.20 0.41 19.42
CA ALA A 255 -13.51 0.55 18.78
C ALA A 255 -14.48 -0.55 19.25
N TRP A 256 -14.52 -0.80 20.58
CA TRP A 256 -15.40 -1.81 21.18
C TRP A 256 -16.83 -1.58 20.68
N ILE A 257 -17.28 -2.46 19.77
CA ILE A 257 -18.69 -2.57 19.42
C ILE A 257 -19.35 -3.09 20.69
N GLU A 258 -20.26 -2.30 21.27
CA GLU A 258 -20.98 -2.73 22.46
C GLU A 258 -21.65 -4.09 22.20
N PRO A 259 -21.51 -5.07 23.11
CA PRO A 259 -22.22 -6.32 22.97
C PRO A 259 -23.73 -6.04 22.91
N HIS A 260 -24.41 -6.67 21.96
CA HIS A 260 -25.84 -6.50 21.72
C HIS A 260 -26.66 -6.63 23.00
N GLN A 261 -27.55 -5.66 23.23
CA GLN A 261 -28.59 -5.79 24.24
C GLN A 261 -29.57 -6.89 23.78
N PRO A 262 -29.94 -7.84 24.66
CA PRO A 262 -30.68 -9.06 24.29
C PRO A 262 -32.12 -8.84 23.79
N GLU A 263 -32.61 -7.60 23.73
CA GLU A 263 -34.02 -7.28 23.41
C GLU A 263 -34.22 -6.66 22.00
N CYS A 264 -33.18 -6.58 21.17
CA CYS A 264 -33.27 -6.00 19.83
C CYS A 264 -33.67 -7.02 18.74
N ASP A 265 -34.92 -6.97 18.28
CA ASP A 265 -35.48 -7.88 17.27
C ASP A 265 -35.44 -7.30 15.83
N CYS A 266 -34.27 -6.81 15.37
CA CYS A 266 -34.11 -6.32 13.99
C CYS A 266 -33.24 -7.26 13.13
N LYS A 267 -33.63 -7.46 11.86
CA LYS A 267 -32.98 -8.39 10.89
C LYS A 267 -31.50 -8.09 10.56
N LYS A 268 -30.87 -7.07 11.17
CA LYS A 268 -29.41 -6.82 11.09
C LYS A 268 -28.61 -7.63 12.13
N CYS A 269 -29.27 -8.27 13.09
CA CYS A 269 -28.67 -8.86 14.30
C CYS A 269 -28.30 -10.36 14.18
N SER A 270 -28.58 -11.03 13.07
CA SER A 270 -28.47 -12.50 12.96
C SER A 270 -27.05 -13.05 12.69
N ARG A 271 -25.99 -12.39 13.18
CA ARG A 271 -24.60 -12.90 13.15
C ARG A 271 -23.85 -12.60 14.45
N GLY A 272 -24.52 -12.79 15.59
CA GLY A 272 -23.89 -12.62 16.90
C GLY A 272 -22.87 -13.72 17.19
N ILE A 273 -21.62 -13.31 17.43
CA ILE A 273 -20.55 -14.12 17.99
C ILE A 273 -20.77 -14.20 19.51
N THR A 274 -20.65 -15.39 20.10
CA THR A 274 -20.97 -15.68 21.50
C THR A 274 -19.75 -15.53 22.41
N MET A 275 -19.94 -15.41 23.73
CA MET A 275 -18.85 -15.28 24.72
C MET A 275 -17.80 -16.41 24.66
N SER A 276 -18.17 -17.60 24.18
CA SER A 276 -17.23 -18.72 23.97
C SER A 276 -16.28 -18.51 22.78
N ASP A 277 -16.65 -17.65 21.82
CA ASP A 277 -15.79 -17.33 20.68
C ASP A 277 -14.71 -16.29 21.05
N VAL A 278 -14.91 -15.53 22.14
CA VAL A 278 -13.99 -14.48 22.62
C VAL A 278 -12.68 -15.06 23.15
N GLN A 279 -12.71 -16.27 23.73
CA GLN A 279 -11.48 -16.94 24.19
C GLN A 279 -10.66 -17.52 23.03
N THR A 280 -11.30 -17.94 21.95
CA THR A 280 -10.63 -18.48 20.75
C THR A 280 -10.03 -17.35 19.89
N ILE A 281 -10.63 -16.15 19.94
CA ILE A 281 -10.13 -14.94 19.28
C ILE A 281 -8.80 -14.49 19.89
N ASN A 282 -8.59 -14.61 21.20
CA ASN A 282 -7.35 -14.18 21.86
C ASN A 282 -6.09 -14.99 21.47
N VAL A 283 -6.24 -16.19 20.90
CA VAL A 283 -5.10 -17.01 20.42
C VAL A 283 -4.88 -16.85 18.91
N ALA A 284 -5.86 -16.32 18.17
CA ALA A 284 -5.77 -16.07 16.73
C ALA A 284 -5.51 -14.60 16.36
N TYR A 285 -5.44 -13.70 17.33
CA TYR A 285 -5.25 -12.25 17.15
C TYR A 285 -3.82 -11.75 17.37
N GLU A 286 -2.83 -12.64 17.56
CA GLU A 286 -1.41 -12.25 17.63
C GLU A 286 -0.75 -12.07 16.25
N ASP A 287 -1.39 -12.47 15.13
CA ASP A 287 -0.72 -12.53 13.81
C ASP A 287 -1.31 -11.64 12.69
N GLN A 288 -2.36 -10.83 12.92
CA GLN A 288 -2.97 -10.06 11.80
C GLN A 288 -3.38 -8.60 12.02
N TYR A 289 -3.17 -7.97 13.17
CA TYR A 289 -3.43 -6.53 13.30
C TYR A 289 -2.36 -5.82 14.12
N PHE A 290 -1.54 -5.03 13.41
CA PHE A 290 -0.81 -3.90 13.99
C PHE A 290 -1.83 -2.99 14.69
N GLY A 291 -1.98 -3.16 16.00
CA GLY A 291 -2.86 -2.38 16.86
C GLY A 291 -2.28 -1.02 17.18
N HIS A 292 -2.19 -0.13 16.17
CA HIS A 292 -2.00 1.30 16.42
C HIS A 292 -3.34 2.02 16.36
N LEU A 293 -3.79 2.33 17.57
CA LEU A 293 -4.87 3.19 18.02
C LEU A 293 -4.88 4.50 17.22
N GLN A 294 -6.01 4.92 16.67
CA GLN A 294 -6.06 6.10 15.81
C GLN A 294 -7.01 7.14 16.40
N VAL A 295 -6.49 8.30 16.81
CA VAL A 295 -7.32 9.45 17.26
C VAL A 295 -8.33 9.90 16.19
N PHE A 296 -8.08 9.56 14.93
CA PHE A 296 -8.84 10.03 13.77
C PHE A 296 -9.42 8.93 12.87
N ALA A 297 -9.39 7.65 13.28
CA ALA A 297 -10.05 6.59 12.52
C ALA A 297 -11.57 6.83 12.45
N LEU A 298 -12.12 6.65 11.24
CA LEU A 298 -13.52 6.90 10.88
C LEU A 298 -14.49 5.96 11.57
#